data_AF-A0A812L0D8-F1
#
_entry.id   AF-A0A812L0D8-F1
#
_cell.length_a   1.000
_cell.length_b   1.000
_cell.length_c   1.000
_cell.angle_alpha   90.00
_cell.angle_beta   90.00
_cell.angle_gamma   90.00
#
_symmetry.space_group_name_H-M   'P 1'
#
loop_
_entity.id
_entity.type
_entity.pdbx_description
1 polymer ?
#
loop_
_entity_poly.entity_id
_entity_poly.type
_entity_poly.pdbx_seq_one_letter_code
_entity_poly.pdbx_strand_id
1 'polypeptide(L)'
;MPSRVSSAQGDSLLHRSKSSLQEFAAAAAANDADHRLDLDALVQRLRACGARGEDADYISQLFDVWAAPGVNGKLLSVSDFLQRFLEVARRLPGKQCGAPCEGGLPPGSEPLEREVVRLVSRDGTGNWAGKAKELCKSFPGTSAESLEALWHRLAPTIKKVIEGDQPMACGHSCSTCPTKHECQVHDAIKDIEDL
;
A
#
# COMPACT_ATOMS: atom_id res chain seq x y z
N MET A 1 -24.30 70.16 -17.80
CA MET A 1 -25.66 69.66 -18.14
C MET A 1 -25.51 68.46 -19.07
N PRO A 2 -26.35 67.42 -18.96
CA PRO A 2 -26.01 66.18 -18.24
C PRO A 2 -25.51 65.03 -19.14
N SER A 3 -24.59 64.23 -18.61
CA SER A 3 -24.24 62.90 -19.11
C SER A 3 -25.32 61.90 -18.69
N ARG A 4 -25.96 61.22 -19.66
CA ARG A 4 -26.76 60.01 -19.43
C ARG A 4 -25.86 58.79 -19.58
N VAL A 5 -25.66 58.04 -18.49
CA VAL A 5 -25.12 56.68 -18.53
C VAL A 5 -26.31 55.72 -18.50
N SER A 6 -26.39 54.84 -19.49
CA SER A 6 -27.44 53.86 -19.67
C SER A 6 -27.10 52.59 -18.88
N SER A 7 -27.98 52.18 -17.97
CA SER A 7 -27.93 50.89 -17.28
C SER A 7 -28.84 49.90 -18.00
N ALA A 8 -28.25 48.85 -18.59
CA ALA A 8 -28.96 47.60 -18.89
C ALA A 8 -27.94 46.51 -19.24
N GLN A 9 -27.61 45.64 -18.29
CA GLN A 9 -27.09 44.28 -18.53
C GLN A 9 -26.97 43.56 -17.18
N GLY A 10 -28.06 42.91 -16.75
CA GLY A 10 -28.12 42.23 -15.45
C GLY A 10 -28.90 40.91 -15.43
N ASP A 11 -29.43 40.40 -16.54
CA ASP A 11 -30.35 39.25 -16.50
C ASP A 11 -29.91 38.00 -17.28
N SER A 12 -28.76 38.02 -17.97
CA SER A 12 -28.43 36.92 -18.90
C SER A 12 -27.59 35.78 -18.31
N LEU A 13 -27.16 35.85 -17.04
CA LEU A 13 -26.20 34.89 -16.46
C LEU A 13 -26.85 33.75 -15.65
N LEU A 14 -28.07 33.93 -15.14
CA LEU A 14 -28.71 32.91 -14.28
C LEU A 14 -29.38 31.77 -15.04
N HIS A 15 -29.75 31.96 -16.31
CA HIS A 15 -30.36 30.90 -17.12
C HIS A 15 -29.34 29.90 -17.68
N ARG A 16 -28.09 30.31 -17.87
CA ARG A 16 -27.04 29.47 -18.50
C ARG A 16 -26.44 28.44 -17.53
N SER A 17 -26.44 28.72 -16.23
CA SER A 17 -25.87 27.83 -15.21
C SER A 17 -26.76 26.64 -14.84
N LYS A 18 -28.09 26.73 -15.00
CA LYS A 18 -29.01 25.60 -14.75
C LYS A 18 -29.00 24.56 -15.87
N SER A 19 -28.81 25.00 -17.12
CA SER A 19 -28.68 24.12 -18.31
C SER A 19 -27.44 23.24 -18.20
N SER A 20 -26.30 23.83 -17.83
CA SER A 20 -25.03 23.12 -17.74
C SER A 20 -25.02 22.00 -16.70
N LEU A 21 -25.60 22.24 -15.51
CA LEU A 21 -25.69 21.19 -14.46
C LEU A 21 -26.61 20.03 -14.86
N GLN A 22 -27.71 20.31 -15.57
CA GLN A 22 -28.60 19.26 -16.08
C GLN A 22 -27.96 18.47 -17.21
N GLU A 23 -27.20 19.12 -18.09
CA GLU A 23 -26.44 18.47 -19.17
C GLU A 23 -25.30 17.59 -18.62
N PHE A 24 -24.59 18.04 -17.58
CA PHE A 24 -23.59 17.22 -16.89
C PHE A 24 -24.20 16.03 -16.16
N ALA A 25 -25.33 16.22 -15.47
CA ALA A 25 -26.04 15.13 -14.80
C ALA A 25 -26.60 14.10 -15.81
N ALA A 26 -27.10 14.57 -16.96
CA ALA A 26 -27.59 13.71 -18.04
C ALA A 26 -26.44 12.95 -18.73
N ALA A 27 -25.29 13.59 -18.97
CA ALA A 27 -24.10 12.94 -19.53
C ALA A 27 -23.48 11.93 -18.55
N ALA A 28 -23.47 12.24 -17.25
CA ALA A 28 -23.05 11.29 -16.21
C ALA A 28 -24.00 10.09 -16.13
N ALA A 29 -25.32 10.31 -16.17
CA ALA A 29 -26.31 9.24 -16.19
C ALA A 29 -26.26 8.39 -17.48
N ALA A 30 -25.96 9.00 -18.64
CA ALA A 30 -25.78 8.30 -19.90
C ALA A 30 -24.50 7.45 -19.92
N ASN A 31 -23.40 7.96 -19.35
CA ASN A 31 -22.16 7.19 -19.19
C ASN A 31 -22.31 6.04 -18.17
N ASP A 32 -23.09 6.21 -17.11
CA ASP A 32 -23.33 5.17 -16.11
C ASP A 32 -24.21 4.02 -16.65
N ALA A 33 -25.10 4.32 -17.60
CA ALA A 33 -25.91 3.32 -18.30
C ALA A 33 -25.08 2.40 -19.23
N ASP A 34 -23.96 2.89 -19.78
CA ASP A 34 -23.06 2.18 -20.70
C ASP A 34 -21.90 1.43 -20.00
N HIS A 35 -21.77 1.56 -18.67
CA HIS A 35 -20.64 1.03 -17.91
C HIS A 35 -21.10 0.04 -16.84
N ARG A 36 -21.84 -0.99 -17.27
CA ARG A 36 -22.15 -2.15 -16.42
C ARG A 36 -20.95 -3.10 -16.42
N LEU A 37 -20.50 -3.50 -15.25
CA LEU A 37 -19.52 -4.58 -15.13
C LEU A 37 -20.23 -5.91 -15.27
N ASP A 38 -19.81 -6.67 -16.25
CA ASP A 38 -20.09 -8.10 -16.34
C ASP A 38 -18.99 -8.86 -15.56
N LEU A 39 -19.41 -9.76 -14.66
CA LEU A 39 -18.50 -10.48 -13.79
C LEU A 39 -17.54 -11.38 -14.58
N ASP A 40 -18.06 -12.07 -15.60
CA ASP A 40 -17.25 -12.98 -16.41
C ASP A 40 -16.19 -12.21 -17.20
N ALA A 41 -16.55 -11.07 -17.79
CA ALA A 41 -15.62 -10.17 -18.46
C ALA A 41 -14.56 -9.60 -17.50
N LEU A 42 -14.94 -9.24 -16.27
CA LEU A 42 -14.02 -8.76 -15.24
C LEU A 42 -13.01 -9.84 -14.85
N VAL A 43 -13.47 -11.06 -14.57
CA VAL A 43 -12.62 -12.19 -14.18
C VAL A 43 -11.66 -12.57 -15.30
N GLN A 44 -12.13 -12.60 -16.56
CA GLN A 44 -11.27 -12.87 -17.70
C GLN A 44 -10.16 -11.82 -17.85
N ARG A 45 -10.49 -10.53 -17.68
CA ARG A 45 -9.49 -9.45 -17.71
C ARG A 45 -8.48 -9.57 -16.56
N LEU A 46 -8.93 -9.87 -15.35
CA LEU A 46 -8.03 -10.07 -14.20
C LEU A 46 -7.04 -11.21 -14.43
N ARG A 47 -7.51 -12.34 -14.97
CA ARG A 47 -6.65 -13.47 -15.35
C ARG A 47 -5.66 -13.09 -16.45
N ALA A 48 -6.09 -12.33 -17.45
CA ALA A 48 -5.19 -11.82 -18.50
C ALA A 48 -4.11 -10.88 -17.93
N CYS A 49 -4.40 -10.16 -16.84
CA CYS A 49 -3.45 -9.35 -16.09
C CYS A 49 -2.60 -10.14 -15.07
N GLY A 50 -2.72 -11.48 -15.02
CA GLY A 50 -1.92 -12.33 -14.15
C GLY A 50 -2.45 -12.49 -12.73
N ALA A 51 -3.72 -12.15 -12.46
CA ALA A 51 -4.35 -12.46 -11.18
C ALA A 51 -4.35 -13.99 -10.94
N ARG A 52 -4.05 -14.42 -9.72
CA ARG A 52 -4.12 -15.84 -9.35
C ARG A 52 -5.58 -16.29 -9.34
N GLY A 53 -5.81 -17.60 -9.48
CA GLY A 53 -7.18 -18.16 -9.42
C GLY A 53 -7.92 -17.75 -8.15
N GLU A 54 -7.24 -17.83 -7.01
CA GLU A 54 -7.76 -17.45 -5.68
C GLU A 54 -8.16 -15.96 -5.61
N ASP A 55 -7.40 -15.07 -6.24
CA ASP A 55 -7.68 -13.64 -6.25
C ASP A 55 -8.94 -13.33 -7.09
N ALA A 56 -9.11 -14.06 -8.20
CA ALA A 56 -10.29 -13.95 -9.05
C ALA A 56 -11.57 -14.50 -8.36
N ASP A 57 -11.44 -15.59 -7.60
CA ASP A 57 -12.54 -16.17 -6.83
C ASP A 57 -12.98 -15.23 -5.70
N TYR A 58 -12.02 -14.58 -5.01
CA TYR A 58 -12.31 -13.59 -3.99
C TYR A 58 -13.03 -12.35 -4.56
N ILE A 59 -12.58 -11.85 -5.72
CA ILE A 59 -13.25 -10.73 -6.40
C ILE A 59 -14.66 -11.13 -6.85
N SER A 60 -14.87 -12.37 -7.27
CA SER A 60 -16.20 -12.90 -7.62
C SER A 60 -17.14 -12.91 -6.42
N GLN A 61 -16.65 -13.34 -5.24
CA GLN A 61 -17.42 -13.28 -3.99
C GLN A 61 -17.77 -11.84 -3.59
N LEU A 62 -16.83 -10.90 -3.71
CA LEU A 62 -17.10 -9.48 -3.43
C LEU A 62 -18.13 -8.90 -4.40
N PHE A 63 -18.01 -9.21 -5.69
CA PHE A 63 -18.98 -8.81 -6.70
C PHE A 63 -20.37 -9.35 -6.39
N ASP A 64 -20.46 -10.61 -5.97
CA ASP A 64 -21.71 -11.27 -5.59
C ASP A 64 -22.40 -10.64 -4.39
N VAL A 65 -21.63 -10.15 -3.42
CA VAL A 65 -22.13 -9.44 -2.23
C VAL A 65 -22.55 -8.02 -2.58
N TRP A 66 -21.90 -7.39 -3.56
CA TRP A 66 -22.15 -5.99 -3.88
C TRP A 66 -23.21 -5.77 -4.95
N ALA A 67 -23.35 -6.69 -5.88
CA ALA A 67 -24.30 -6.60 -6.96
C ALA A 67 -25.74 -6.70 -6.46
N ALA A 68 -26.59 -5.80 -6.94
CA ALA A 68 -28.02 -5.88 -6.71
C ALA A 68 -28.64 -6.97 -7.61
N PRO A 69 -29.71 -7.64 -7.18
CA PRO A 69 -30.47 -8.52 -8.06
C PRO A 69 -31.09 -7.70 -9.20
N GLY A 70 -30.74 -8.05 -10.45
CA GLY A 70 -31.22 -7.40 -11.66
C GLY A 70 -32.00 -8.35 -12.57
N VAL A 71 -32.66 -7.79 -13.58
CA VAL A 71 -33.59 -8.49 -14.48
C VAL A 71 -32.90 -9.59 -15.33
N ASN A 72 -31.58 -9.51 -15.52
CA ASN A 72 -30.78 -10.48 -16.30
C ASN A 72 -29.57 -11.02 -15.49
N GLY A 73 -29.70 -11.12 -14.17
CA GLY A 73 -28.62 -11.54 -13.28
C GLY A 73 -28.13 -10.41 -12.37
N LYS A 74 -27.01 -10.68 -11.69
CA LYS A 74 -26.37 -9.72 -10.77
C LYS A 74 -25.63 -8.66 -11.57
N LEU A 75 -26.02 -7.41 -11.41
CA LEU A 75 -25.44 -6.29 -12.16
C LEU A 75 -24.94 -5.24 -11.18
N LEU A 76 -23.72 -4.77 -11.42
CA LEU A 76 -23.06 -3.72 -10.64
C LEU A 76 -22.51 -2.67 -11.59
N SER A 77 -22.76 -1.38 -11.31
CA SER A 77 -22.16 -0.31 -12.10
C SER A 77 -20.65 -0.28 -11.85
N VAL A 78 -19.88 0.18 -12.84
CA VAL A 78 -18.43 0.41 -12.65
C VAL A 78 -18.18 1.38 -11.50
N SER A 79 -18.99 2.42 -11.38
CA SER A 79 -18.89 3.41 -10.32
C SER A 79 -19.05 2.78 -8.93
N ASP A 80 -20.11 1.98 -8.73
CA ASP A 80 -20.39 1.31 -7.46
C ASP A 80 -19.31 0.28 -7.11
N PHE A 81 -18.85 -0.50 -8.10
CA PHE A 81 -17.75 -1.45 -7.90
C PHE A 81 -16.49 -0.74 -7.44
N LEU A 82 -16.06 0.32 -8.14
CA LEU A 82 -14.85 1.06 -7.78
C LEU A 82 -14.97 1.73 -6.41
N GLN A 83 -16.13 2.33 -6.10
CA GLN A 83 -16.34 2.97 -4.81
C GLN A 83 -16.27 1.97 -3.66
N ARG A 84 -16.93 0.81 -3.77
CA ARG A 84 -16.90 -0.24 -2.74
C ARG A 84 -15.55 -0.93 -2.64
N PHE A 85 -14.89 -1.16 -3.78
CA PHE A 85 -13.54 -1.69 -3.82
C PHE A 85 -12.56 -0.76 -3.10
N LEU A 86 -12.62 0.55 -3.34
CA LEU A 86 -11.80 1.53 -2.64
C LEU A 86 -12.12 1.59 -1.14
N GLU A 87 -13.38 1.44 -0.75
CA GLU A 87 -13.77 1.37 0.67
C GLU A 87 -13.14 0.15 1.35
N VAL A 88 -13.19 -1.02 0.72
CA VAL A 88 -12.51 -2.23 1.23
C VAL A 88 -11.00 -2.04 1.22
N ALA A 89 -10.41 -1.50 0.16
CA ALA A 89 -8.97 -1.25 0.06
C ALA A 89 -8.46 -0.27 1.13
N ARG A 90 -9.28 0.70 1.56
CA ARG A 90 -8.97 1.62 2.67
C ARG A 90 -9.07 0.94 4.05
N ARG A 91 -9.92 -0.08 4.18
CA ARG A 91 -10.07 -0.87 5.41
C ARG A 91 -9.03 -1.97 5.51
N LEU A 92 -8.52 -2.45 4.38
CA LEU A 92 -7.32 -3.27 4.36
C LEU A 92 -6.18 -2.40 4.89
N PRO A 93 -5.40 -2.87 5.87
CA PRO A 93 -4.22 -2.14 6.33
C PRO A 93 -3.34 -1.91 5.10
N GLY A 94 -3.27 -0.66 4.63
CA GLY A 94 -2.69 -0.30 3.35
C GLY A 94 -1.32 -0.96 3.23
N LYS A 95 -1.14 -1.80 2.20
CA LYS A 95 0.03 -2.66 1.94
C LYS A 95 1.00 -2.59 3.11
N GLN A 96 0.69 -3.32 4.19
CA GLN A 96 1.67 -3.53 5.25
C GLN A 96 2.97 -3.86 4.53
N CYS A 97 4.05 -3.18 4.89
CA CYS A 97 5.35 -3.48 4.34
C CYS A 97 5.63 -4.96 4.64
N GLY A 98 5.20 -5.85 3.76
CA GLY A 98 5.27 -7.30 3.93
C GLY A 98 6.67 -7.81 3.62
N ALA A 99 7.49 -6.96 3.01
CA ALA A 99 8.92 -7.13 3.00
C ALA A 99 9.43 -6.91 4.43
N PRO A 100 10.04 -7.92 5.07
CA PRO A 100 10.73 -7.72 6.33
C PRO A 100 11.70 -6.54 6.21
N CYS A 101 11.81 -5.74 7.27
CA CYS A 101 12.74 -4.62 7.29
C CYS A 101 14.16 -5.15 7.06
N GLU A 102 14.75 -4.84 5.91
CA GLU A 102 16.14 -5.17 5.61
C GLU A 102 17.11 -4.14 6.21
N GLY A 103 16.62 -3.18 7.02
CA GLY A 103 17.43 -2.13 7.66
C GLY A 103 18.19 -1.25 6.67
N GLY A 104 17.73 -1.20 5.42
CA GLY A 104 18.41 -0.44 4.36
C GLY A 104 19.79 -0.99 4.01
N LEU A 105 20.04 -2.28 4.22
CA LEU A 105 21.22 -2.96 3.71
C LEU A 105 21.38 -2.74 2.19
N PRO A 106 22.62 -2.60 1.68
CA PRO A 106 22.84 -2.37 0.25
C PRO A 106 22.35 -3.56 -0.59
N PRO A 107 21.93 -3.31 -1.84
CA PRO A 107 21.58 -4.39 -2.77
C PRO A 107 22.79 -5.31 -2.95
N GLY A 108 22.56 -6.62 -2.80
CA GLY A 108 23.63 -7.63 -2.85
C GLY A 108 24.15 -8.09 -1.49
N SER A 109 23.59 -7.59 -0.38
CA SER A 109 23.92 -8.11 0.96
C SER A 109 23.62 -9.59 1.09
N GLU A 110 24.44 -10.29 1.87
CA GLU A 110 24.35 -11.73 2.02
C GLU A 110 22.97 -12.13 2.59
N PRO A 111 22.40 -13.28 2.19
CA PRO A 111 21.10 -13.72 2.70
C PRO A 111 21.06 -13.81 4.23
N LEU A 112 22.16 -14.23 4.85
CA LEU A 112 22.28 -14.30 6.30
C LEU A 112 22.20 -12.90 6.94
N GLU A 113 22.85 -11.90 6.35
CA GLU A 113 22.86 -10.52 6.86
C GLU A 113 21.46 -9.92 6.89
N ARG A 114 20.72 -10.07 5.79
CA ARG A 114 19.31 -9.64 5.71
C ARG A 114 18.45 -10.30 6.77
N GLU A 115 18.70 -11.59 7.02
CA GLU A 115 17.91 -12.35 7.97
C GLU A 115 18.25 -11.99 9.43
N VAL A 116 19.51 -11.68 9.74
CA VAL A 116 19.88 -11.10 11.05
C VAL A 116 19.16 -9.78 11.28
N VAL A 117 19.16 -8.89 10.29
CA VAL A 117 18.47 -7.59 10.40
C VAL A 117 16.96 -7.78 10.55
N ARG A 118 16.36 -8.73 9.83
CA ARG A 118 14.95 -9.09 10.02
C ARG A 118 14.69 -9.50 11.47
N LEU A 119 15.49 -10.40 12.03
CA LEU A 119 15.30 -10.88 13.40
C LEU A 119 15.49 -9.77 14.43
N VAL A 120 16.47 -8.88 14.24
CA VAL A 120 16.67 -7.74 15.12
C VAL A 120 15.53 -6.73 14.98
N SER A 121 14.99 -6.51 13.78
CA SER A 121 13.85 -5.62 13.58
C SER A 121 12.59 -6.09 14.28
N ARG A 122 12.41 -7.41 14.42
CA ARG A 122 11.26 -8.05 15.06
C ARG A 122 11.44 -8.19 16.57
N ASP A 123 12.61 -8.63 17.02
CA ASP A 123 12.83 -9.12 18.39
C ASP A 123 13.91 -8.33 19.18
N GLY A 124 14.52 -7.29 18.60
CA GLY A 124 15.63 -6.53 19.21
C GLY A 124 16.97 -7.31 19.26
N THR A 125 17.97 -6.79 19.99
CA THR A 125 19.34 -7.34 20.11
C THR A 125 19.48 -8.49 21.12
N GLY A 126 18.41 -8.93 21.78
CA GLY A 126 18.45 -10.00 22.77
C GLY A 126 18.30 -11.41 22.20
N ASN A 127 18.38 -12.44 23.06
CA ASN A 127 18.03 -13.82 22.73
C ASN A 127 18.70 -14.40 21.47
N TRP A 128 20.01 -14.17 21.31
CA TRP A 128 20.78 -14.69 20.17
C TRP A 128 20.72 -16.20 20.04
N ALA A 129 20.64 -16.94 21.15
CA ALA A 129 20.44 -18.39 21.13
C ALA A 129 19.12 -18.80 20.46
N GLY A 130 18.02 -18.09 20.75
CA GLY A 130 16.73 -18.31 20.10
C GLY A 130 16.78 -17.98 18.61
N LYS A 131 17.40 -16.86 18.26
CA LYS A 131 17.61 -16.43 16.86
C LYS A 131 18.44 -17.46 16.07
N ALA A 132 19.55 -17.94 16.63
CA ALA A 132 20.39 -18.98 16.02
C ALA A 132 19.60 -20.28 15.79
N LYS A 133 18.75 -20.67 16.73
CA LYS A 133 17.87 -21.84 16.58
C LYS A 133 16.84 -21.67 15.45
N GLU A 134 16.29 -20.47 15.27
CA GLU A 134 15.39 -20.16 14.13
C GLU A 134 16.15 -20.26 12.80
N LEU A 135 17.37 -19.72 12.74
CA LEU A 135 18.17 -19.70 11.52
C LEU A 135 18.84 -21.01 11.16
N CYS A 136 19.04 -21.92 12.11
CA CYS A 136 19.75 -23.18 11.89
C CYS A 136 19.13 -24.04 10.76
N LYS A 137 17.82 -23.89 10.48
CA LYS A 137 17.15 -24.57 9.36
C LYS A 137 17.63 -24.11 7.99
N SER A 138 17.88 -22.81 7.85
CA SER A 138 18.25 -22.17 6.57
C SER A 138 19.75 -21.92 6.45
N PHE A 139 20.42 -21.76 7.59
CA PHE A 139 21.84 -21.43 7.71
C PHE A 139 22.50 -22.36 8.75
N PRO A 140 22.76 -23.63 8.40
CA PRO A 140 23.36 -24.59 9.32
C PRO A 140 24.76 -24.14 9.76
N GLY A 141 25.08 -24.33 11.04
CA GLY A 141 26.36 -23.92 11.63
C GLY A 141 26.39 -22.49 12.19
N THR A 142 25.28 -21.75 12.08
CA THR A 142 25.12 -20.45 12.70
C THR A 142 25.00 -20.57 14.23
N SER A 143 25.87 -19.90 14.98
CA SER A 143 25.85 -19.86 16.45
C SER A 143 25.31 -18.53 16.97
N ALA A 144 24.97 -18.46 18.26
CA ALA A 144 24.53 -17.22 18.89
C ALA A 144 25.61 -16.13 18.80
N GLU A 145 26.86 -16.51 19.10
CA GLU A 145 28.02 -15.64 19.09
C GLU A 145 28.33 -15.14 17.68
N SER A 146 28.18 -16.00 16.66
CA SER A 146 28.43 -15.59 15.27
C SER A 146 27.36 -14.60 14.78
N LEU A 147 26.11 -14.73 15.22
CA LEU A 147 25.03 -13.79 14.91
C LEU A 147 25.19 -12.45 15.61
N GLU A 148 25.58 -12.47 16.88
CA GLU A 148 25.85 -11.26 17.66
C GLU A 148 27.01 -10.47 17.05
N ALA A 149 28.13 -11.16 16.75
CA ALA A 149 29.27 -10.54 16.07
C ALA A 149 28.88 -9.99 14.68
N LEU A 150 28.02 -10.70 13.95
CA LEU A 150 27.50 -10.23 12.67
C LEU A 150 26.66 -8.97 12.83
N TRP A 151 25.76 -8.92 13.81
CA TRP A 151 24.98 -7.72 14.11
C TRP A 151 25.88 -6.52 14.42
N HIS A 152 26.87 -6.69 15.30
CA HIS A 152 27.81 -5.61 15.63
C HIS A 152 28.58 -5.09 14.41
N ARG A 153 28.85 -5.95 13.42
CA ARG A 153 29.45 -5.53 12.15
C ARG A 153 28.48 -4.76 11.26
N LEU A 154 27.20 -5.15 11.22
CA LEU A 154 26.18 -4.55 10.35
C LEU A 154 25.61 -3.23 10.89
N ALA A 155 25.44 -3.14 12.21
CA ALA A 155 24.73 -2.06 12.85
C ALA A 155 25.29 -0.65 12.53
N PRO A 156 26.62 -0.42 12.46
CA PRO A 156 27.16 0.88 12.05
C PRO A 156 26.77 1.29 10.61
N THR A 157 26.64 0.32 9.71
CA THR A 157 26.21 0.56 8.32
C THR A 157 24.72 0.91 8.28
N ILE A 158 23.90 0.13 8.99
CA ILE A 158 22.45 0.37 9.11
C ILE A 158 22.17 1.73 9.74
N LYS A 159 22.94 2.11 10.77
CA LYS A 159 22.85 3.43 11.42
C LYS A 159 23.01 4.57 10.41
N LYS A 160 24.05 4.53 9.57
CA LYS A 160 24.28 5.55 8.54
C LYS A 160 23.11 5.65 7.55
N VAL A 161 22.50 4.52 7.22
CA VAL A 161 21.35 4.47 6.31
C VAL A 161 20.11 5.11 6.93
N ILE A 162 19.87 4.81 8.21
CA ILE A 162 18.78 5.38 8.99
C ILE A 162 18.95 6.89 9.19
N GLU A 163 20.15 7.33 9.57
CA GLU A 163 20.47 8.76 9.77
C GLU A 163 20.38 9.55 8.46
N GLY A 164 20.72 8.91 7.33
CA GLY A 164 20.57 9.50 6.00
C GLY A 164 19.14 9.45 5.45
N ASP A 165 18.18 8.89 6.19
CA ASP A 165 16.79 8.61 5.78
C ASP A 165 16.68 8.05 4.34
N GLN A 166 17.61 7.16 3.97
CA GLN A 166 17.67 6.65 2.60
C GLN A 166 16.48 5.73 2.31
N PRO A 167 15.96 5.72 1.08
CA PRO A 167 14.86 4.83 0.70
C PRO A 167 15.33 3.36 0.73
N MET A 168 14.54 2.51 1.38
CA MET A 168 14.73 1.07 1.42
C MET A 168 14.15 0.39 0.17
N ALA A 169 14.42 -0.91 0.00
CA ALA A 169 13.88 -1.72 -1.11
C ALA A 169 12.34 -1.71 -1.19
N CYS A 170 11.64 -1.48 -0.07
CA CYS A 170 10.19 -1.36 -0.03
C CYS A 170 9.67 0.02 -0.50
N GLY A 171 10.55 0.93 -0.90
CA GLY A 171 10.22 2.29 -1.34
C GLY A 171 9.96 3.29 -0.21
N HIS A 172 10.04 2.87 1.06
CA HIS A 172 9.91 3.73 2.22
C HIS A 172 11.28 4.00 2.83
N SER A 173 11.44 5.17 3.43
CA SER A 173 12.52 5.47 4.38
C SER A 173 12.08 5.11 5.80
N CYS A 174 12.99 5.15 6.78
CA CYS A 174 12.62 4.89 8.18
C CYS A 174 11.61 5.92 8.72
N SER A 175 11.69 7.18 8.29
CA SER A 175 10.74 8.23 8.70
C SER A 175 9.31 7.98 8.20
N THR A 176 9.20 7.37 7.00
CA THR A 176 7.94 7.11 6.27
C THR A 176 7.46 5.66 6.38
N CYS A 177 8.23 4.79 7.05
CA CYS A 177 7.90 3.38 7.19
C CYS A 177 6.62 3.18 8.04
N PRO A 178 5.58 2.48 7.52
CA PRO A 178 4.32 2.32 8.23
C PRO A 178 4.48 1.48 9.50
N THR A 179 5.44 0.56 9.54
CA THR A 179 5.72 -0.34 10.69
C THR A 179 6.83 0.19 11.60
N LYS A 180 7.24 1.47 11.48
CA LYS A 180 8.34 2.04 12.28
C LYS A 180 8.15 1.94 13.79
N HIS A 181 6.91 1.88 14.25
CA HIS A 181 6.55 1.78 15.67
C HIS A 181 6.70 0.36 16.23
N GLU A 182 6.77 -0.65 15.37
CA GLU A 182 7.02 -2.05 15.74
C GLU A 182 8.50 -2.44 15.53
N CYS A 183 9.22 -1.66 14.70
CA CYS A 183 10.61 -1.91 14.33
C CYS A 183 11.58 -1.64 15.48
N GLN A 184 12.21 -2.69 16.00
CA GLN A 184 13.17 -2.62 17.10
C GLN A 184 14.59 -2.18 16.67
N VAL A 185 14.84 -1.97 15.36
CA VAL A 185 16.18 -1.61 14.84
C VAL A 185 16.67 -0.27 15.41
N HIS A 186 15.76 0.69 15.62
CA HIS A 186 16.15 2.01 16.12
C HIS A 186 16.65 1.97 17.57
N ASP A 187 16.07 1.09 18.39
CA ASP A 187 16.50 0.93 19.78
C ASP A 187 17.76 0.06 19.84
N ALA A 188 17.80 -1.01 19.04
CA ALA A 188 18.97 -1.88 18.86
C ALA A 188 20.28 -1.17 18.46
N ILE A 189 20.18 -0.02 17.78
CA ILE A 189 21.34 0.77 17.35
C ILE A 189 21.80 1.75 18.42
N LYS A 190 20.88 2.27 19.25
CA LYS A 190 21.23 3.18 20.37
C LYS A 190 22.11 2.48 21.38
N ASP A 191 21.82 1.20 21.67
CA ASP A 191 22.58 0.39 22.62
C ASP A 191 24.07 0.21 22.26
N ILE A 192 24.45 0.49 21.00
CA ILE A 192 25.84 0.37 20.53
C ILE A 192 26.65 1.65 20.80
N GLU A 193 25.99 2.80 21.02
CA GLU A 193 26.70 4.05 21.35
C GLU A 193 27.30 4.06 22.76
N ASP A 194 26.82 3.16 23.63
CA ASP A 194 27.21 3.07 25.05
C ASP A 194 28.30 1.99 25.34
N LEU A 195 28.85 1.35 24.30
CA LEU A 195 29.90 0.31 24.37
C LEU A 195 31.26 0.81 23.88
#